data_AF-A0A239WV33-F1
#
_entry.id   AF-A0A239WV33-F1
#
_cell.length_a   1.000
_cell.length_b   1.000
_cell.length_c   1.000
_cell.angle_alpha   90.00
_cell.angle_beta   90.00
_cell.angle_gamma   90.00
#
_symmetry.space_group_name_H-M   'P 1'
#
loop_
_entity.id
_entity.type
_entity.pdbx_description
1 polymer ?
#
loop_
_entity_poly.entity_id
_entity_poly.type
_entity_poly.pdbx_seq_one_letter_code
_entity_poly.pdbx_strand_id
1 'polypeptide(L)'
;MGKDYWPVQYPIGQYKAGAKTLGLRDSDITLRHVGLNHFHFHKVWDKKGHNRTDEVIERFYGDLKAEDPDVVKNITDLDYPISFLRSLHLLPCDYHRYYFVEKEMLANAIQQYQEGHVRSAVVKEVEKELFDHYSQLKQEQDESASRNVSQFGNTFLRCFLM
;
A
#
# COMPACT_ATOMS: atom_id res chain seq x y z
N MET A 1 18.69 18.37 -7.02
CA MET A 1 17.22 18.47 -7.19
C MET A 1 16.59 17.80 -5.98
N GLY A 2 15.78 18.56 -5.25
CA GLY A 2 15.30 18.20 -3.91
C GLY A 2 14.50 16.91 -3.93
N LYS A 3 14.76 16.04 -2.94
CA LYS A 3 13.83 14.98 -2.58
C LYS A 3 12.71 15.66 -1.81
N ASP A 4 11.69 16.13 -2.53
CA ASP A 4 10.46 16.59 -1.90
C ASP A 4 9.83 15.36 -1.24
N TYR A 5 10.10 15.21 0.06
CA TYR A 5 9.50 14.20 0.90
C TYR A 5 8.01 14.51 0.97
N TRP A 6 7.21 13.84 0.14
CA TRP A 6 5.78 13.83 0.30
C TRP A 6 5.49 13.08 1.60
N PRO A 7 4.89 13.70 2.64
CA PRO A 7 4.74 13.10 3.97
C PRO A 7 3.65 12.02 4.01
N VAL A 8 3.30 11.42 2.87
CA VAL A 8 2.19 10.48 2.73
C VAL A 8 2.78 9.13 2.33
N GLN A 9 2.39 8.06 3.03
CA GLN A 9 2.95 6.71 2.82
C GLN A 9 2.55 6.11 1.46
N TYR A 10 1.47 6.62 0.87
CA TYR A 10 0.90 6.14 -0.39
C TYR A 10 1.84 6.26 -1.60
N PRO A 11 2.47 7.41 -1.86
CA PRO A 11 3.50 7.53 -2.89
C PRO A 11 4.64 6.53 -2.76
N ILE A 12 5.02 6.09 -1.56
CA ILE A 12 6.11 5.11 -1.37
C ILE A 12 5.66 3.71 -1.84
N GLY A 13 4.45 3.29 -1.48
CA GLY A 13 3.88 2.01 -1.95
C GLY A 13 3.75 1.97 -3.47
N GLN A 14 3.20 3.05 -4.05
CA GLN A 14 3.06 3.22 -5.51
C GLN A 14 4.42 3.17 -6.22
N TYR A 15 5.45 3.75 -5.62
CA TYR A 15 6.82 3.74 -6.15
C TYR A 15 7.38 2.32 -6.20
N LYS A 16 7.32 1.59 -5.08
CA LYS A 16 7.81 0.22 -5.02
C LYS A 16 7.06 -0.70 -5.98
N ALA A 17 5.74 -0.57 -6.07
CA ALA A 17 4.92 -1.34 -7.00
C ALA A 17 5.34 -1.06 -8.45
N GLY A 18 5.41 0.21 -8.86
CA GLY A 18 5.81 0.59 -10.22
C GLY A 18 7.22 0.10 -10.59
N ALA A 19 8.19 0.20 -9.67
CA ALA A 19 9.56 -0.28 -9.88
C ALA A 19 9.58 -1.81 -10.07
N LYS A 20 8.91 -2.54 -9.18
CA LYS A 20 8.78 -4.00 -9.24
C LYS A 20 8.12 -4.44 -10.56
N THR A 21 7.00 -3.84 -10.95
CA THR A 21 6.28 -4.15 -12.19
C THR A 21 7.13 -3.97 -13.46
N LEU A 22 7.99 -2.95 -13.47
CA LEU A 22 8.90 -2.69 -14.59
C LEU A 22 10.22 -3.48 -14.51
N GLY A 23 10.46 -4.23 -13.43
CA GLY A 23 11.74 -4.89 -13.18
C GLY A 23 12.91 -3.89 -13.04
N LEU A 24 12.63 -2.70 -12.52
CA LEU A 24 13.60 -1.63 -12.33
C LEU A 24 13.97 -1.49 -10.86
N ARG A 25 15.13 -0.90 -10.59
CA ARG A 25 15.48 -0.49 -9.23
C ARG A 25 14.60 0.70 -8.83
N ASP A 26 14.30 0.80 -7.55
CA ASP A 26 13.64 1.97 -6.97
C ASP A 26 14.26 3.26 -7.50
N SER A 27 15.58 3.44 -7.41
CA SER A 27 16.27 4.65 -7.88
C SER A 27 16.21 4.95 -9.38
N ASP A 28 15.69 4.04 -10.21
CA ASP A 28 15.61 4.19 -11.68
C ASP A 28 14.22 4.63 -12.17
N ILE A 29 13.26 4.90 -11.27
CA ILE A 29 11.93 5.41 -11.63
C ILE A 29 11.64 6.75 -10.95
N THR A 30 10.64 7.46 -11.45
CA THR A 30 10.08 8.65 -10.80
C THR A 30 8.59 8.68 -11.05
N LEU A 31 7.83 9.02 -10.02
CA LEU A 31 6.40 9.22 -10.10
C LEU A 31 6.09 10.71 -10.20
N ARG A 32 5.08 11.05 -10.99
CA ARG A 32 4.50 12.40 -11.05
C ARG A 32 3.06 12.32 -10.65
N HIS A 33 2.74 12.88 -9.49
CA HIS A 33 1.41 12.87 -8.90
C HIS A 33 0.65 14.15 -9.21
N VAL A 34 -0.67 14.03 -9.29
CA VAL A 34 -1.60 15.16 -9.35
C VAL A 34 -2.87 14.82 -8.56
N GLY A 35 -3.35 15.74 -7.75
CA GLY A 35 -4.59 15.60 -6.99
C GLY A 35 -4.44 16.04 -5.54
N LEU A 36 -5.30 15.46 -4.69
CA LEU A 36 -5.42 15.74 -3.26
C LEU A 36 -4.97 14.54 -2.43
N ASN A 37 -4.84 14.74 -1.12
CA ASN A 37 -4.64 13.62 -0.21
C ASN A 37 -5.79 12.59 -0.37
N HIS A 38 -5.42 11.31 -0.51
CA HIS A 38 -6.34 10.19 -0.76
C HIS A 38 -7.25 10.35 -1.99
N PHE A 39 -6.91 11.25 -2.90
CA PHE A 39 -7.61 11.42 -4.17
C PHE A 39 -6.65 11.98 -5.20
N HIS A 40 -5.71 11.13 -5.63
CA HIS A 40 -4.65 11.50 -6.57
C HIS A 40 -4.37 10.43 -7.62
N PHE A 41 -3.95 10.91 -8.78
CA PHE A 41 -3.47 10.09 -9.88
C PHE A 41 -1.96 10.22 -10.00
N HIS A 42 -1.33 9.27 -10.66
CA HIS A 42 0.09 9.37 -10.98
C HIS A 42 0.45 8.79 -12.34
N LYS A 43 1.57 9.29 -12.86
CA LYS A 43 2.30 8.72 -14.01
C LYS A 43 3.66 8.21 -13.57
N VAL A 44 4.11 7.12 -14.20
CA VAL A 44 5.42 6.49 -13.95
C VAL A 44 6.37 6.86 -15.07
N TRP A 45 7.57 7.31 -14.71
CA TRP A 45 8.64 7.66 -15.63
C TRP A 45 9.90 6.89 -15.28
N ASP A 46 10.67 6.46 -16.28
CA ASP A 46 12.01 5.92 -16.05
C ASP A 46 13.05 7.04 -15.88
N LYS A 47 14.26 6.69 -15.41
CA LYS A 47 15.37 7.65 -15.26
C LYS A 47 15.82 8.33 -16.56
N LYS A 48 15.45 7.78 -17.73
CA LYS A 48 15.74 8.38 -19.03
C LYS A 48 14.69 9.41 -19.43
N GLY A 49 13.63 9.55 -18.64
CA GLY A 49 12.53 10.47 -18.91
C GLY A 49 11.49 9.91 -19.87
N HIS A 50 11.41 8.58 -20.06
CA HIS A 50 10.30 7.99 -20.81
C HIS A 50 9.10 7.73 -19.90
N ASN A 51 7.91 8.07 -20.36
CA ASN A 51 6.67 7.73 -19.69
C ASN A 51 6.39 6.23 -19.86
N ARG A 52 6.28 5.49 -18.74
CA ARG A 52 6.04 4.05 -18.69
C ARG A 52 4.67 3.71 -18.08
N THR A 53 3.79 4.71 -17.93
CA THR A 53 2.49 4.56 -17.25
C THR A 53 1.63 3.47 -17.88
N ASP A 54 1.48 3.46 -19.21
CA ASP A 54 0.62 2.49 -19.90
C ASP A 54 1.15 1.05 -19.75
N GLU A 55 2.47 0.87 -19.78
CA GLU A 55 3.08 -0.43 -19.53
C GLU A 55 2.85 -0.92 -18.10
N VAL A 56 2.89 -0.02 -17.11
CA VAL A 56 2.53 -0.36 -15.74
C VAL A 56 1.05 -0.72 -15.63
N ILE A 57 0.16 0.01 -16.31
CA ILE A 57 -1.27 -0.31 -16.36
C ILE A 57 -1.47 -1.74 -16.89
N GLU A 58 -0.87 -2.08 -18.03
CA GLU A 58 -1.02 -3.40 -18.64
C GLU A 58 -0.45 -4.53 -17.79
N ARG A 59 0.72 -4.31 -17.15
CA ARG A 59 1.39 -5.33 -16.33
C ARG A 59 0.81 -5.48 -14.93
N PHE A 60 0.03 -4.51 -14.46
CA PHE A 60 -0.53 -4.55 -13.10
C PHE A 60 -2.02 -4.87 -13.09
N TYR A 61 -2.77 -4.33 -14.04
CA TYR A 61 -4.23 -4.46 -14.13
C TYR A 61 -4.72 -5.13 -15.43
N GLY A 62 -3.86 -5.20 -16.45
CA GLY A 62 -4.24 -5.66 -17.79
C GLY A 62 -3.78 -7.06 -18.12
N ASP A 63 -3.70 -7.33 -19.42
CA ASP A 63 -3.48 -8.67 -19.96
C ASP A 63 -2.03 -9.16 -19.76
N LEU A 64 -1.13 -8.28 -19.34
CA LEU A 64 0.27 -8.59 -19.04
C LEU A 64 0.51 -8.81 -17.54
N LYS A 65 -0.55 -8.87 -16.72
CA LYS A 65 -0.47 -9.16 -15.29
C LYS A 65 0.17 -10.53 -15.10
N ALA A 66 1.41 -10.54 -14.63
CA ALA A 66 2.06 -11.77 -14.23
C ALA A 66 1.36 -12.33 -12.98
N GLU A 67 1.11 -13.63 -12.95
CA GLU A 67 0.74 -14.32 -11.71
C GLU A 67 1.96 -14.30 -10.79
N ASP A 68 2.06 -13.29 -9.94
CA ASP A 68 3.07 -13.23 -8.89
C ASP A 68 2.51 -13.96 -7.64
N PRO A 69 3.08 -15.12 -7.25
CA PRO A 69 2.61 -15.89 -6.11
C PRO A 69 2.70 -15.14 -4.77
N ASP A 70 3.50 -14.06 -4.67
CA ASP A 70 3.65 -13.27 -3.44
C ASP A 70 2.63 -12.12 -3.31
N VAL A 71 1.84 -11.81 -4.35
CA VAL A 71 0.89 -10.69 -4.34
C VAL A 71 -0.45 -11.05 -3.66
N VAL A 72 -0.67 -12.33 -3.37
CA VAL A 72 -2.00 -12.85 -3.01
C VAL A 72 -2.15 -13.04 -1.51
N LYS A 73 -2.28 -11.97 -0.71
CA LYS A 73 -2.98 -12.06 0.61
C LYS A 73 -3.76 -10.82 1.06
N ASN A 74 -3.46 -9.59 0.61
CA ASN A 74 -4.10 -8.38 1.18
C ASN A 74 -4.44 -7.26 0.20
N ILE A 75 -4.41 -7.51 -1.10
CA ILE A 75 -5.04 -6.59 -2.06
C ILE A 75 -6.45 -7.11 -2.25
N THR A 76 -7.43 -6.34 -1.80
CA THR A 76 -8.84 -6.56 -2.12
C THR A 76 -8.95 -6.87 -3.60
N ASP A 77 -9.67 -7.94 -3.94
CA ASP A 77 -9.92 -8.47 -5.29
C ASP A 77 -10.73 -7.51 -6.20
N LEU A 78 -10.68 -6.23 -5.87
CA LEU A 78 -11.42 -5.11 -6.45
C LEU A 78 -10.45 -4.31 -7.31
N ASP A 79 -10.07 -4.90 -8.44
CA ASP A 79 -9.28 -4.23 -9.47
C ASP A 79 -10.14 -3.21 -10.23
N TYR A 80 -9.48 -2.17 -10.75
CA TYR A 80 -10.12 -1.22 -11.65
C TYR A 80 -10.38 -1.87 -13.01
N PRO A 81 -11.50 -1.54 -13.70
CA PRO A 81 -11.71 -1.99 -15.05
C PRO A 81 -10.56 -1.56 -15.97
N ILE A 82 -9.90 -2.50 -16.63
CA ILE A 82 -8.73 -2.20 -17.47
C ILE A 82 -9.06 -1.21 -18.59
N SER A 83 -10.26 -1.29 -19.18
CA SER A 83 -10.72 -0.34 -20.21
C SER A 83 -10.79 1.10 -19.70
N PHE A 84 -11.16 1.30 -18.43
CA PHE A 84 -11.17 2.61 -17.78
C PHE A 84 -9.74 3.15 -17.64
N LEU A 85 -8.80 2.32 -17.18
CA LEU A 85 -7.40 2.73 -17.03
C LEU A 85 -6.74 3.04 -18.37
N ARG A 86 -6.98 2.20 -19.39
CA ARG A 86 -6.52 2.41 -20.77
C ARG A 86 -7.03 3.73 -21.35
N SER A 87 -8.26 4.11 -21.02
CA SER A 87 -8.84 5.38 -21.48
C SER A 87 -8.25 6.60 -20.75
N LEU A 88 -7.91 6.42 -19.46
CA LEU A 88 -7.44 7.50 -18.60
C LEU A 88 -5.94 7.79 -18.76
N HIS A 89 -5.13 6.78 -19.11
CA HIS A 89 -3.67 6.87 -19.17
C HIS A 89 -3.03 7.43 -17.88
N LEU A 90 -3.66 7.12 -16.74
CA LEU A 90 -3.24 7.49 -15.38
C LEU A 90 -3.50 6.32 -14.43
N LEU A 91 -2.62 6.16 -13.46
CA LEU A 91 -2.80 5.20 -12.38
C LEU A 91 -3.54 5.87 -11.21
N PRO A 92 -4.73 5.39 -10.83
CA PRO A 92 -5.44 5.88 -9.66
C PRO A 92 -4.73 5.45 -8.36
N CYS A 93 -4.85 6.24 -7.29
CA CYS A 93 -4.54 5.74 -5.94
C CYS A 93 -5.63 4.78 -5.44
N ASP A 94 -5.28 3.87 -4.53
CA ASP A 94 -6.19 2.82 -4.03
C ASP A 94 -7.53 3.35 -3.46
N TYR A 95 -7.55 4.57 -2.93
CA TYR A 95 -8.78 5.19 -2.44
C TYR A 95 -9.79 5.53 -3.54
N HIS A 96 -9.39 5.55 -4.81
CA HIS A 96 -10.36 5.70 -5.90
C HIS A 96 -11.32 4.51 -6.01
N ARG A 97 -11.03 3.35 -5.40
CA ARG A 97 -11.97 2.22 -5.36
C ARG A 97 -13.31 2.64 -4.74
N TYR A 98 -13.31 3.51 -3.73
CA TYR A 98 -14.53 4.04 -3.13
C TYR A 98 -15.39 4.88 -4.10
N TYR A 99 -14.82 5.32 -5.22
CA TYR A 99 -15.50 6.17 -6.22
C TYR A 99 -15.81 5.43 -7.52
N PHE A 100 -14.88 4.60 -8.00
CA PHE A 100 -15.00 3.92 -9.30
C PHE A 100 -15.46 2.47 -9.19
N VAL A 101 -15.37 1.88 -8.00
CA VAL A 101 -15.74 0.48 -7.71
C VAL A 101 -16.59 0.45 -6.41
N GLU A 102 -17.45 1.48 -6.28
CA GLU A 102 -18.18 1.80 -5.04
C GLU A 102 -19.07 0.64 -4.57
N LYS A 103 -19.79 -0.01 -5.50
CA LYS A 103 -20.77 -1.05 -5.16
C LYS A 103 -20.10 -2.25 -4.50
N GLU A 104 -18.97 -2.66 -5.06
CA GLU A 104 -18.19 -3.78 -4.57
C GLU A 104 -17.47 -3.43 -3.26
N MET A 105 -16.94 -2.20 -3.14
CA MET A 105 -16.39 -1.69 -1.89
C MET A 105 -17.43 -1.68 -0.76
N LEU A 106 -18.66 -1.23 -1.05
CA LEU A 106 -19.75 -1.21 -0.08
C LEU A 106 -20.18 -2.63 0.30
N ALA A 107 -20.32 -3.53 -0.67
CA ALA A 107 -20.66 -4.93 -0.41
C ALA A 107 -19.62 -5.60 0.48
N ASN A 108 -18.33 -5.40 0.18
CA ASN A 108 -17.23 -5.91 1.01
C ASN A 108 -17.27 -5.31 2.43
N ALA A 109 -17.49 -4.00 2.57
CA ALA A 109 -17.57 -3.34 3.88
C ALA A 109 -18.74 -3.88 4.73
N ILE A 110 -19.90 -4.13 4.13
CA ILE A 110 -21.06 -4.73 4.81
C ILE A 110 -20.74 -6.16 5.25
N GLN A 111 -20.11 -6.96 4.40
CA GLN A 111 -19.70 -8.32 4.75
C GLN A 111 -18.71 -8.31 5.93
N GLN A 112 -17.67 -7.49 5.86
CA GLN A 112 -16.70 -7.35 6.96
C GLN A 112 -17.36 -6.89 8.26
N TYR A 113 -18.38 -6.02 8.17
CA TYR A 113 -19.16 -5.62 9.34
C TYR A 113 -19.95 -6.79 9.94
N GLN A 114 -20.60 -7.60 9.12
CA GLN A 114 -21.36 -8.77 9.57
C GLN A 114 -20.46 -9.83 10.21
N GLU A 115 -19.22 -9.98 9.71
CA GLU A 115 -18.21 -10.88 10.26
C GLU A 115 -17.51 -10.33 11.52
N GLY A 116 -17.75 -9.07 11.89
CA GLY A 116 -17.08 -8.43 13.02
C GLY A 116 -15.65 -7.97 12.73
N HIS A 117 -15.24 -7.97 11.47
CA HIS A 117 -13.91 -7.62 10.99
C HIS A 117 -13.81 -6.17 10.50
N VAL A 118 -14.63 -5.25 11.01
CA VAL A 118 -14.47 -3.83 10.68
C VAL A 118 -13.09 -3.33 11.05
N ARG A 119 -12.50 -2.49 10.19
CA ARG A 119 -11.11 -2.07 10.35
C ARG A 119 -10.81 -1.46 11.72
N SER A 120 -11.72 -0.69 12.28
CA SER A 120 -11.56 -0.09 13.62
C SER A 120 -11.52 -1.14 14.73
N ALA A 121 -12.27 -2.23 14.62
CA ALA A 121 -12.24 -3.32 15.59
C ALA A 121 -10.92 -4.10 15.50
N VAL A 122 -10.45 -4.39 14.28
CA VAL A 122 -9.14 -5.04 14.05
C VAL A 122 -8.01 -4.18 14.60
N VAL A 123 -7.98 -2.88 14.27
CA VAL A 123 -6.97 -1.93 14.77
C VAL A 123 -7.00 -1.88 16.30
N LYS A 124 -8.19 -1.88 16.91
CA LYS A 124 -8.32 -1.86 18.37
C LYS A 124 -7.69 -3.09 19.04
N GLU A 125 -7.87 -4.29 18.50
CA GLU A 125 -7.22 -5.49 19.06
C GLU A 125 -5.70 -5.45 18.83
N VAL A 126 -5.26 -5.05 17.65
CA VAL A 126 -3.82 -4.90 17.34
C VAL A 126 -3.16 -3.87 18.25
N GLU A 127 -3.80 -2.72 18.49
CA GLU A 127 -3.30 -1.71 19.43
C GLU A 127 -3.20 -2.25 20.86
N LYS A 128 -4.20 -3.02 21.30
CA LYS A 128 -4.18 -3.67 22.61
C LYS A 128 -3.01 -4.65 22.74
N GLU A 129 -2.81 -5.53 21.76
CA GLU A 129 -1.66 -6.45 21.72
C GLU A 129 -0.33 -5.69 21.76
N LEU A 130 -0.23 -4.57 21.04
CA LEU A 130 0.96 -3.71 21.05
C LEU A 130 1.20 -3.08 22.43
N PHE A 131 0.16 -2.55 23.09
CA PHE A 131 0.29 -1.95 24.42
C PHE A 131 0.67 -2.99 25.49
N ASP A 132 0.11 -4.19 25.44
CA ASP A 132 0.48 -5.29 26.35
C ASP A 132 1.96 -5.68 26.16
N HIS A 133 2.40 -5.85 24.91
CA HIS A 133 3.79 -6.13 24.60
C HIS A 133 4.74 -5.01 25.05
N TYR A 134 4.39 -3.73 24.84
CA TYR A 134 5.20 -2.62 25.34
C TYR A 134 5.26 -2.56 26.86
N SER A 135 4.20 -2.97 27.55
CA SER A 135 4.17 -3.02 29.02
C SER A 135 5.09 -4.12 29.55
N GLN A 136 5.08 -5.29 28.93
CA GLN A 136 6.01 -6.38 29.23
C GLN A 136 7.45 -6.01 28.94
N LEU A 137 7.75 -5.43 27.77
CA LEU A 137 9.09 -4.96 27.45
C LEU A 137 9.58 -3.90 28.43
N LYS A 138 8.69 -3.02 28.92
CA LYS A 138 9.08 -2.04 29.93
C LYS A 138 9.38 -2.71 31.26
N GLN A 139 8.57 -3.69 31.69
CA GLN A 139 8.86 -4.50 32.89
C GLN A 139 10.17 -5.27 32.74
N GLU A 140 10.38 -5.91 31.59
CA GLU A 140 11.61 -6.59 31.24
C GLU A 140 12.79 -5.62 31.17
N GLN A 141 12.65 -4.38 30.70
CA GLN A 141 13.71 -3.37 30.69
C GLN A 141 13.97 -2.77 32.07
N ASP A 142 12.97 -2.66 32.93
CA ASP A 142 13.14 -2.29 34.33
C ASP A 142 13.87 -3.43 35.09
N GLU A 143 13.64 -4.70 34.71
CA GLU A 143 14.37 -5.89 35.19
C GLU A 143 15.74 -6.10 34.50
N SER A 144 15.86 -5.70 33.22
CA SER A 144 16.99 -5.87 32.29
C SER A 144 17.70 -4.56 31.98
N ALA A 145 17.57 -3.54 32.82
CA ALA A 145 18.57 -2.47 32.94
C ALA A 145 19.98 -3.04 33.27
N SER A 146 20.09 -4.38 33.35
CA SER A 146 21.29 -5.19 33.29
C SER A 146 21.77 -5.70 31.91
N ARG A 147 21.07 -5.62 30.74
CA ARG A 147 21.61 -5.93 29.37
C ARG A 147 20.71 -5.54 28.14
N ASN A 148 21.40 -5.19 27.03
CA ASN A 148 20.99 -4.58 25.73
C ASN A 148 19.85 -5.21 24.88
N VAL A 149 19.18 -4.38 24.06
CA VAL A 149 17.99 -4.71 23.23
C VAL A 149 18.24 -4.55 21.71
N SER A 150 17.88 -5.56 20.90
CA SER A 150 18.01 -5.55 19.42
C SER A 150 16.82 -6.12 18.62
N GLN A 151 15.63 -6.32 19.21
CA GLN A 151 14.44 -6.84 18.51
C GLN A 151 13.34 -5.76 18.36
N PHE A 152 13.47 -4.85 17.39
CA PHE A 152 12.48 -3.76 17.17
C PHE A 152 11.84 -3.71 15.77
N GLY A 153 12.25 -4.55 14.82
CA GLY A 153 11.85 -4.39 13.40
C GLY A 153 10.51 -5.00 12.97
N ASN A 154 10.10 -6.14 13.53
CA ASN A 154 9.10 -7.00 12.87
C ASN A 154 7.63 -6.70 13.24
N THR A 155 7.35 -6.10 14.40
CA THR A 155 5.96 -5.92 14.87
C THR A 155 5.25 -4.75 14.18
N PHE A 156 5.97 -3.68 13.82
CA PHE A 156 5.40 -2.48 13.20
C PHE A 156 4.90 -2.72 11.76
N LEU A 157 5.51 -3.67 11.02
CA LEU A 157 5.09 -4.00 9.66
C LEU A 157 3.74 -4.74 9.61
N ARG A 158 3.32 -5.41 10.70
CA ARG A 158 2.08 -6.19 10.73
C ARG A 158 0.83 -5.31 10.69
N CYS A 159 0.90 -4.08 11.22
CA CYS A 159 -0.19 -3.10 11.16
C CYS A 159 -0.40 -2.50 9.76
N PHE A 160 0.60 -2.58 8.89
CA PHE A 160 0.62 -1.86 7.61
C PHE A 160 0.34 -2.75 6.40
N LEU A 161 0.36 -4.08 6.56
CA LEU A 161 0.25 -5.06 5.49
C LEU A 161 -0.97 -5.99 5.59
N MET A 162 -1.89 -5.74 6.54
CA MET A 162 -3.25 -6.29 6.58
C MET A 162 -4.24 -5.14 6.45
#